data_AF-A0A954DH91-F1
#
_entry.id   AF-A0A954DH91-F1
#
_cell.length_a   1.000
_cell.length_b   1.000
_cell.length_c   1.000
_cell.angle_alpha   90.00
_cell.angle_beta   90.00
_cell.angle_gamma   90.00
#
_symmetry.space_group_name_H-M   'P 1'
#
loop_
_entity.id
_entity.type
_entity.pdbx_description
1 polymer ?
#
loop_
_entity_poly.entity_id
_entity_poly.type
_entity_poly.pdbx_seq_one_letter_code
_entity_poly.pdbx_strand_id
1 'polypeptide(L)'
;MEGHPQHRNCIVNPDAFRVAPSLIRPGLGSFVETSACFEAEAVPVPHMWYPRIVLGLAALMFATLGVLLVARPEKLATWVGIHASSSGATTELRAWYGGLEIALAALLVWGIAQPSFAATSYIVLAAASFGPLAGRLVGFVADKSADGTLLAFAATEIAFGVLGVIGWLRSAPVEG
;
A
#
# COMPACT_ATOMS: atom_id res chain seq x y z
N MET A 1 12.45 48.09 -26.31
CA MET A 1 11.86 47.58 -25.06
C MET A 1 12.15 46.10 -25.01
N GLU A 2 13.23 45.78 -24.31
CA GLU A 2 13.85 44.45 -24.20
C GLU A 2 12.97 43.47 -23.44
N GLY A 3 12.87 42.24 -23.96
CA GLY A 3 12.24 41.10 -23.28
C GLY A 3 13.25 40.41 -22.37
N HIS A 4 12.95 40.33 -21.08
CA HIS A 4 13.69 39.52 -20.11
C HIS A 4 13.54 38.01 -20.40
N PRO A 5 14.63 37.22 -20.47
CA PRO A 5 14.54 35.78 -20.50
C PRO A 5 14.27 35.22 -19.09
N GLN A 6 13.23 34.39 -18.95
CA GLN A 6 12.96 33.66 -17.71
C GLN A 6 13.98 32.53 -17.52
N HIS A 7 14.68 32.54 -16.39
CA HIS A 7 15.50 31.43 -15.91
C HIS A 7 14.61 30.24 -15.53
N ARG A 8 14.69 29.14 -16.30
CA ARG A 8 14.13 27.84 -15.90
C ARG A 8 15.12 27.12 -14.98
N ASN A 9 14.67 26.78 -13.78
CA ASN A 9 15.44 25.97 -12.84
C ASN A 9 15.49 24.51 -13.33
N CYS A 10 16.65 24.07 -13.83
CA CYS A 10 16.92 22.66 -14.08
C CYS A 10 17.32 21.98 -12.75
N ILE A 11 16.48 21.09 -12.25
CA ILE A 11 16.86 20.17 -11.17
C ILE A 11 17.62 19.01 -11.83
N VAL A 12 18.92 18.93 -11.56
CA VAL A 12 19.79 17.85 -12.07
C VAL A 12 19.51 16.58 -11.25
N ASN A 13 19.05 15.51 -11.92
CA ASN A 13 18.95 14.18 -11.31
C ASN A 13 20.32 13.48 -11.41
N PRO A 14 20.99 13.14 -10.30
CA PRO A 14 22.32 12.52 -10.31
C PRO A 14 22.34 11.07 -10.80
N ASP A 15 21.19 10.39 -10.94
CA ASP A 15 21.14 8.95 -11.24
C ASP A 15 21.12 8.62 -12.76
N ALA A 16 21.15 9.62 -13.64
CA ALA A 16 21.13 9.43 -15.09
C ALA A 16 22.47 8.98 -15.71
N PHE A 17 23.51 8.70 -14.91
CA PHE A 17 24.83 8.30 -15.40
C PHE A 17 24.94 6.77 -15.61
N ARG A 18 24.13 6.20 -16.50
CA ARG A 18 24.42 4.90 -17.13
C ARG A 18 24.56 5.08 -18.64
N VAL A 19 25.76 5.46 -19.06
CA VAL A 19 26.17 5.46 -20.46
C VAL A 19 26.52 4.02 -20.86
N ALA A 20 25.88 3.50 -21.91
CA ALA A 20 26.26 2.23 -22.53
C ALA A 20 27.70 2.32 -23.10
N PRO A 21 28.63 1.39 -22.82
CA PRO A 21 30.06 1.61 -23.10
C PRO A 21 30.49 1.42 -24.57
N SER A 22 29.59 1.18 -25.52
CA SER A 22 29.97 0.56 -26.80
C SER A 22 30.10 1.49 -28.01
N LEU A 23 30.06 2.82 -27.87
CA LEU A 23 30.25 3.74 -28.99
C LEU A 23 31.20 4.90 -28.64
N ILE A 24 32.48 4.59 -28.46
CA ILE A 24 33.55 5.59 -28.45
C ILE A 24 34.28 5.52 -29.80
N ARG A 25 33.89 6.40 -30.74
CA ARG A 25 34.74 6.72 -31.90
C ARG A 25 35.71 7.84 -31.51
N PRO A 26 37.03 7.69 -31.77
CA PRO A 26 37.97 8.76 -31.48
C PRO A 26 37.96 9.78 -32.63
N GLY A 27 37.68 11.04 -32.29
CA GLY A 27 37.94 12.18 -33.16
C GLY A 27 36.68 12.87 -33.69
N LEU A 28 36.20 13.87 -32.95
CA LEU A 28 36.00 15.24 -33.44
C LEU A 28 35.52 16.11 -32.29
N GLY A 29 36.14 17.28 -32.13
CA GLY A 29 35.71 18.29 -31.19
C GLY A 29 34.32 18.83 -31.52
N SER A 30 33.43 18.78 -30.54
CA SER A 30 32.43 19.80 -30.21
C SER A 30 31.61 19.21 -29.08
N PHE A 31 31.65 19.88 -27.92
CA PHE A 31 30.69 19.65 -26.85
C PHE A 31 29.31 20.05 -27.41
N VAL A 32 28.59 19.09 -27.99
CA VAL A 32 27.17 19.25 -28.23
C VAL A 32 26.52 19.02 -26.88
N GLU A 33 26.24 20.14 -26.22
CA GLU A 33 25.45 20.23 -25.00
C GLU A 33 24.03 19.77 -25.35
N THR A 34 23.78 18.46 -25.26
CA THR A 34 22.48 17.85 -25.47
C THR A 34 21.57 18.26 -24.31
N SER A 35 21.09 19.50 -24.39
CA SER A 35 20.08 20.08 -23.53
C SER A 35 18.73 19.48 -23.93
N ALA A 36 18.57 18.17 -23.71
CA ALA A 36 17.26 17.56 -23.69
C ALA A 36 16.56 18.11 -22.45
N CYS A 37 15.92 19.28 -22.59
CA CYS A 37 14.80 19.63 -21.76
C CYS A 37 13.75 18.54 -22.00
N PHE A 38 13.82 17.48 -21.21
CA PHE A 38 12.73 16.53 -21.10
C PHE A 38 11.57 17.35 -20.56
N GLU A 39 10.66 17.75 -21.45
CA GLU A 39 9.36 18.23 -21.06
C GLU A 39 8.76 17.10 -20.25
N ALA A 40 8.78 17.24 -18.92
CA ALA A 40 7.97 16.43 -18.06
C ALA A 40 6.51 16.77 -18.42
N GLU A 41 6.01 16.13 -19.46
CA GLU A 41 4.57 16.05 -19.71
C GLU A 41 4.00 15.58 -18.39
N ALA A 42 3.28 16.47 -17.73
CA ALA A 42 2.57 16.16 -16.50
C ALA A 42 1.58 15.05 -16.86
N VAL A 43 1.98 13.80 -16.65
CA VAL A 43 1.12 12.64 -16.87
C VAL A 43 -0.16 12.94 -16.09
N PRO A 44 -1.31 13.07 -16.78
CA PRO A 44 -2.54 13.39 -16.11
C PRO A 44 -2.79 12.31 -15.09
N VAL A 45 -2.71 12.66 -13.80
CA VAL A 45 -3.03 11.71 -12.73
C VAL A 45 -4.49 11.30 -12.91
N PRO A 46 -4.78 10.06 -13.34
CA PRO A 46 -6.16 9.63 -13.55
C PRO A 46 -6.89 9.83 -12.22
N HIS A 47 -8.14 10.28 -12.31
CA HIS A 47 -8.97 10.68 -11.19
C HIS A 47 -8.86 9.62 -10.08
N MET A 48 -8.13 9.96 -9.01
CA MET A 48 -7.64 9.01 -7.99
C MET A 48 -8.76 8.58 -7.02
N TRP A 49 -9.97 8.36 -7.53
CA TRP A 49 -11.10 7.96 -6.70
C TRP A 49 -10.91 6.53 -6.20
N TYR A 50 -10.31 5.64 -7.00
CA TYR A 50 -10.15 4.23 -6.63
C TYR A 50 -9.24 4.03 -5.39
N PRO A 51 -8.00 4.59 -5.33
CA PRO A 51 -7.19 4.53 -4.11
C PRO A 51 -7.89 5.14 -2.90
N ARG A 52 -8.53 6.29 -3.08
CA ARG A 52 -9.24 6.98 -1.99
C ARG A 52 -10.37 6.14 -1.40
N ILE A 53 -11.14 5.46 -2.26
CA ILE A 53 -12.26 4.62 -1.80
C ILE A 53 -11.74 3.31 -1.22
N VAL A 54 -10.94 2.55 -1.96
CA VAL A 54 -10.53 1.20 -1.55
C VAL A 54 -9.60 1.23 -0.35
N LEU A 55 -8.50 1.99 -0.44
CA LEU A 55 -7.56 2.10 0.68
C LEU A 55 -8.19 2.86 1.84
N GLY A 56 -9.07 3.84 1.57
CA GLY A 56 -9.75 4.60 2.62
C GLY A 56 -10.74 3.76 3.42
N LEU A 57 -11.57 2.94 2.75
CA LEU A 57 -12.49 2.02 3.42
C LEU A 57 -11.73 0.94 4.21
N ALA A 58 -10.67 0.39 3.61
CA ALA A 58 -9.82 -0.58 4.30
C ALA A 58 -9.16 0.06 5.52
N ALA A 59 -8.53 1.23 5.37
CA ALA A 59 -7.89 1.96 6.46
C ALA A 59 -8.88 2.26 7.59
N LEU A 60 -10.11 2.67 7.26
CA LEU A 60 -11.14 2.93 8.26
C LEU A 60 -11.52 1.65 9.02
N MET A 61 -11.64 0.52 8.32
CA MET A 61 -11.92 -0.77 8.94
C MET A 61 -10.79 -1.20 9.89
N PHE A 62 -9.54 -1.20 9.40
CA PHE A 62 -8.33 -1.52 10.18
C PHE A 62 -8.18 -0.58 11.39
N ALA A 63 -8.37 0.73 11.20
CA ALA A 63 -8.28 1.70 12.28
C ALA A 63 -9.37 1.49 13.33
N THR A 64 -10.61 1.25 12.90
CA THR A 64 -11.73 1.04 13.82
C THR A 64 -11.53 -0.22 14.65
N LEU A 65 -11.13 -1.32 14.01
CA LEU A 65 -10.83 -2.57 14.68
C LEU A 65 -9.64 -2.41 15.64
N GLY A 66 -8.55 -1.80 15.16
CA GLY A 66 -7.34 -1.59 15.94
C GLY A 66 -7.56 -0.71 17.17
N VAL A 67 -8.20 0.45 17.01
CA VAL A 67 -8.53 1.34 18.14
C VAL A 67 -9.45 0.62 19.14
N LEU A 68 -10.45 -0.12 18.64
CA LEU A 68 -11.36 -0.86 19.49
C LEU A 68 -10.64 -1.96 20.28
N LEU A 69 -9.71 -2.70 19.68
CA LEU A 69 -8.99 -3.80 20.34
C LEU A 69 -7.81 -3.32 21.21
N VAL A 70 -7.25 -2.14 20.92
CA VAL A 70 -6.36 -1.46 21.88
C VAL A 70 -7.15 -1.02 23.11
N ALA A 71 -8.35 -0.44 22.95
CA ALA A 71 -9.12 0.09 24.08
C ALA A 71 -9.84 -1.02 24.87
N ARG A 72 -10.41 -2.00 24.17
CA ARG A 72 -11.33 -3.04 24.67
C ARG A 72 -11.02 -4.41 24.04
N PRO A 73 -9.86 -5.02 24.36
CA PRO A 73 -9.45 -6.31 23.80
C PRO A 73 -10.44 -7.46 24.11
N GLU A 74 -11.25 -7.33 25.16
CA GLU A 74 -12.30 -8.30 25.53
C GLU A 74 -13.40 -8.46 24.47
N LYS A 75 -13.51 -7.54 23.49
CA LYS A 75 -14.46 -7.68 22.39
C LYS A 75 -14.19 -8.90 21.50
N LEU A 76 -12.94 -9.37 21.43
CA LEU A 76 -12.63 -10.63 20.75
C LEU A 76 -13.33 -11.83 21.38
N ALA A 77 -13.56 -11.83 22.70
CA ALA A 77 -14.31 -12.89 23.37
C ALA A 77 -15.75 -12.96 22.84
N THR A 78 -16.38 -11.81 22.62
CA THR A 78 -17.76 -11.75 22.13
C THR A 78 -17.91 -12.12 20.65
N TRP A 79 -16.88 -11.93 19.84
CA TRP A 79 -16.94 -12.21 18.41
C TRP A 79 -16.49 -13.62 18.05
N VAL A 80 -15.40 -14.09 18.67
CA VAL A 80 -14.72 -15.33 18.28
C VAL A 80 -14.35 -16.22 19.47
N GLY A 81 -14.82 -15.90 20.67
CA GLY A 81 -14.59 -16.74 21.86
C GLY A 81 -13.16 -16.71 22.40
N ILE A 82 -12.32 -15.75 21.97
CA ILE A 82 -10.94 -15.61 22.47
C ILE A 82 -10.94 -14.88 23.81
N HIS A 83 -10.47 -15.55 24.86
CA HIS A 83 -10.41 -15.01 26.22
C HIS A 83 -8.96 -14.84 26.68
N ALA A 84 -8.60 -13.63 27.15
CA ALA A 84 -7.32 -13.39 27.80
C ALA A 84 -7.40 -13.82 29.27
N SER A 85 -6.62 -14.82 29.66
CA SER A 85 -6.56 -15.34 31.05
C SER A 85 -5.55 -14.60 31.94
N SER A 86 -4.75 -13.69 31.38
CA SER A 86 -3.73 -12.94 32.10
C SER A 86 -3.56 -11.52 31.55
N SER A 87 -2.91 -10.66 32.33
CA SER A 87 -2.50 -9.31 31.91
C SER A 87 -1.53 -9.35 30.73
N GLY A 88 -0.64 -10.35 30.69
CA GLY A 88 0.26 -10.60 29.56
C GLY A 88 -0.51 -10.91 28.28
N ALA A 89 -1.47 -11.85 28.34
CA ALA A 89 -2.33 -12.18 27.20
C ALA A 89 -3.14 -10.97 26.71
N THR A 90 -3.63 -10.14 27.65
CA THR A 90 -4.32 -8.90 27.30
C THR A 90 -3.41 -7.92 26.58
N THR A 91 -2.14 -7.82 26.99
CA THR A 91 -1.13 -6.97 26.36
C THR A 91 -0.82 -7.46 24.95
N GLU A 92 -0.68 -8.76 24.75
CA GLU A 92 -0.49 -9.37 23.44
C GLU A 92 -1.66 -9.09 22.50
N LEU A 93 -2.90 -9.19 22.98
CA LEU A 93 -4.07 -8.85 22.17
C LEU A 93 -4.04 -7.38 21.73
N ARG A 94 -3.67 -6.46 22.63
CA ARG A 94 -3.54 -5.03 22.29
C ARG A 94 -2.42 -4.78 21.29
N ALA A 95 -1.31 -5.51 21.37
CA ALA A 95 -0.18 -5.36 20.46
C ALA A 95 -0.52 -5.88 19.04
N TRP A 96 -0.95 -7.15 18.95
CA TRP A 96 -1.16 -7.83 17.67
C TRP A 96 -2.50 -7.56 17.01
N TYR A 97 -3.59 -7.51 17.78
CA TYR A 97 -4.92 -7.26 17.23
C TYR A 97 -5.33 -5.78 17.32
N GLY A 98 -4.60 -4.99 18.11
CA GLY A 98 -4.81 -3.55 18.21
C GLY A 98 -3.77 -2.75 17.42
N GLY A 99 -2.54 -2.77 17.91
CA GLY A 99 -1.44 -1.96 17.39
C GLY A 99 -1.07 -2.26 15.94
N LEU A 100 -1.02 -3.53 15.55
CA LEU A 100 -0.76 -3.93 14.16
C LEU A 100 -1.84 -3.41 13.21
N GLU A 101 -3.12 -3.55 13.57
CA GLU A 101 -4.25 -3.05 12.77
C GLU A 101 -4.18 -1.53 12.59
N ILE A 102 -3.80 -0.78 13.64
CA ILE A 102 -3.56 0.68 13.56
C ILE A 102 -2.39 0.99 12.61
N ALA A 103 -1.30 0.23 12.69
CA ALA A 103 -0.15 0.41 11.81
C ALA A 103 -0.50 0.13 10.34
N LEU A 104 -1.26 -0.92 10.07
CA LEU A 104 -1.78 -1.23 8.74
C LEU A 104 -2.65 -0.08 8.22
N ALA A 105 -3.58 0.42 9.02
CA ALA A 105 -4.40 1.57 8.64
C ALA A 105 -3.55 2.79 8.25
N ALA A 106 -2.50 3.09 9.01
CA ALA A 106 -1.58 4.19 8.71
C ALA A 106 -0.83 3.97 7.38
N LEU A 107 -0.36 2.75 7.10
CA LEU A 107 0.27 2.40 5.83
C LEU A 107 -0.68 2.57 4.64
N LEU A 108 -1.95 2.18 4.79
CA LEU A 108 -2.95 2.36 3.74
C LEU A 108 -3.26 3.84 3.50
N VAL A 109 -3.36 4.65 4.56
CA VAL A 109 -3.52 6.12 4.45
C VAL A 109 -2.30 6.75 3.77
N TRP A 110 -1.09 6.26 4.04
CA TRP A 110 0.12 6.71 3.33
C TRP A 110 -0.05 6.51 1.82
N GLY A 111 -0.49 5.34 1.36
CA GLY A 111 -0.76 5.09 -0.06
C GLY A 111 -1.75 6.06 -0.71
N ILE A 112 -2.68 6.61 0.07
CA ILE A 112 -3.62 7.65 -0.39
C ILE A 112 -2.93 9.01 -0.46
N ALA A 113 -2.12 9.35 0.55
CA ALA A 113 -1.45 10.64 0.67
C ALA A 113 -0.27 10.80 -0.30
N GLN A 114 0.40 9.71 -0.65
CA GLN A 114 1.56 9.69 -1.55
C GLN A 114 1.32 8.70 -2.69
N PRO A 115 0.91 9.15 -3.89
CA PRO A 115 0.57 8.29 -5.02
C PRO A 115 1.69 7.34 -5.45
N SER A 116 2.96 7.72 -5.27
CA SER A 116 4.13 6.86 -5.52
C SER A 116 4.15 5.58 -4.68
N PHE A 117 3.50 5.58 -3.51
CA PHE A 117 3.39 4.44 -2.60
C PHE A 117 2.06 3.69 -2.72
N ALA A 118 1.18 4.08 -3.65
CA ALA A 118 -0.13 3.46 -3.81
C ALA A 118 -0.02 1.96 -4.16
N ALA A 119 0.87 1.62 -5.11
CA ALA A 119 1.12 0.23 -5.50
C ALA A 119 1.54 -0.65 -4.31
N THR A 120 2.49 -0.17 -3.50
CA THR A 120 2.93 -0.87 -2.29
C THR A 120 1.80 -1.02 -1.27
N SER A 121 0.98 0.01 -1.10
CA SER A 121 -0.14 -0.02 -0.15
C SER A 121 -1.22 -1.04 -0.54
N TYR A 122 -1.44 -1.24 -1.84
CA TYR A 122 -2.29 -2.33 -2.33
C TYR A 122 -1.73 -3.72 -2.08
N ILE A 123 -0.41 -3.90 -2.22
CA ILE A 123 0.26 -5.16 -1.85
C ILE A 123 0.08 -5.43 -0.36
N VAL A 124 0.27 -4.41 0.49
CA VAL A 124 0.04 -4.51 1.93
C VAL A 124 -1.41 -4.88 2.24
N LEU A 125 -2.39 -4.23 1.61
CA LEU A 125 -3.81 -4.58 1.75
C LEU A 125 -4.08 -6.04 1.36
N ALA A 126 -3.55 -6.49 0.22
CA ALA A 126 -3.72 -7.85 -0.25
C ALA A 126 -3.11 -8.86 0.72
N ALA A 127 -1.88 -8.62 1.19
CA ALA A 127 -1.19 -9.48 2.13
C ALA A 127 -1.90 -9.54 3.50
N ALA A 128 -2.31 -8.38 4.03
CA ALA A 128 -3.02 -8.26 5.29
C ALA A 128 -4.42 -8.89 5.25
N SER A 129 -5.01 -9.07 4.06
CA SER A 129 -6.31 -9.73 3.90
C SER A 129 -6.17 -11.23 3.63
N PHE A 130 -5.28 -11.62 2.72
CA PHE A 130 -5.10 -13.04 2.36
C PHE A 130 -4.30 -13.84 3.40
N GLY A 131 -3.46 -13.21 4.21
CA GLY A 131 -2.74 -13.87 5.30
C GLY A 131 -3.70 -14.49 6.33
N PRO A 132 -4.56 -13.69 6.99
CA PRO A 132 -5.59 -14.19 7.89
C PRO A 132 -6.55 -15.18 7.22
N LEU A 133 -6.94 -14.92 5.96
CA LEU A 133 -7.79 -15.86 5.20
C LEU A 133 -7.14 -17.23 5.10
N ALA A 134 -5.85 -17.31 4.76
CA ALA A 134 -5.14 -18.58 4.67
C ALA A 134 -5.13 -19.32 6.01
N GLY A 135 -4.85 -18.61 7.12
CA GLY A 135 -4.94 -19.18 8.46
C GLY A 135 -6.35 -19.68 8.80
N ARG A 136 -7.37 -18.93 8.39
CA ARG A 136 -8.77 -19.27 8.61
C ARG A 136 -9.20 -20.49 7.79
N LEU A 137 -8.76 -20.62 6.55
CA LEU A 137 -9.01 -21.80 5.72
C LEU A 137 -8.40 -23.06 6.36
N VAL A 138 -7.21 -22.94 6.95
CA VAL A 138 -6.61 -24.03 7.73
C VAL A 138 -7.50 -24.37 8.93
N GLY A 139 -7.95 -23.37 9.70
CA GLY A 139 -8.84 -23.58 10.85
C GLY A 139 -10.19 -24.20 10.47
N PHE A 140 -10.78 -23.82 9.34
CA PHE A 140 -12.03 -24.42 8.85
C PHE A 140 -11.88 -25.90 8.54
N VAL A 141 -10.74 -26.31 7.98
CA VAL A 141 -10.47 -27.72 7.65
C VAL A 141 -10.08 -28.51 8.89
N ALA A 142 -9.18 -27.98 9.70
CA ALA A 142 -8.63 -28.66 10.87
C ALA A 142 -9.65 -28.75 12.02
N ASP A 143 -10.31 -27.64 12.33
CA ASP A 143 -11.16 -27.50 13.52
C ASP A 143 -12.66 -27.59 13.20
N LYS A 144 -13.03 -27.69 11.91
CA LYS A 144 -14.43 -27.68 11.43
C LYS A 144 -15.22 -26.48 11.93
N SER A 145 -14.53 -25.34 12.07
CA SER A 145 -15.00 -24.13 12.75
C SER A 145 -15.72 -23.14 11.82
N ALA A 146 -16.18 -23.57 10.64
CA ALA A 146 -16.85 -22.68 9.69
C ALA A 146 -18.24 -22.24 10.19
N ASP A 147 -18.27 -21.23 11.06
CA ASP A 147 -19.48 -20.55 11.53
C ASP A 147 -19.77 -19.26 10.74
N GLY A 148 -20.95 -18.68 10.96
CA GLY A 148 -21.38 -17.48 10.23
C GLY A 148 -20.48 -16.26 10.45
N THR A 149 -19.94 -16.08 11.65
CA THR A 149 -19.05 -14.94 11.98
C THR A 149 -17.71 -15.09 11.27
N LEU A 150 -17.10 -16.27 11.36
CA LEU A 150 -15.81 -16.52 10.71
C LEU A 150 -15.95 -16.53 9.18
N LEU A 151 -17.06 -16.99 8.63
CA LEU A 151 -17.35 -16.87 7.19
C LEU A 151 -17.51 -15.41 6.76
N ALA A 152 -18.12 -14.55 7.58
CA ALA A 152 -18.22 -13.11 7.29
C ALA A 152 -16.85 -12.43 7.28
N PHE A 153 -15.97 -12.81 8.22
CA PHE A 153 -14.58 -12.35 8.20
C PHE A 153 -13.84 -12.86 6.95
N ALA A 154 -13.98 -14.15 6.60
CA ALA A 154 -13.39 -14.71 5.37
C ALA A 154 -13.86 -13.95 4.11
N ALA A 155 -15.15 -13.65 4.01
CA ALA A 155 -15.71 -12.90 2.90
C ALA A 155 -15.14 -11.48 2.81
N THR A 156 -14.96 -10.81 3.95
CA THR A 156 -14.36 -9.48 4.04
C THR A 156 -12.89 -9.51 3.63
N GLU A 157 -12.13 -10.50 4.12
CA GLU A 157 -10.74 -10.77 3.76
C GLU A 157 -10.61 -11.00 2.24
N ILE A 158 -11.48 -11.81 1.64
CA ILE A 158 -11.51 -12.02 0.18
C ILE A 158 -11.80 -10.72 -0.56
N ALA A 159 -12.82 -9.97 -0.15
CA ALA A 159 -13.24 -8.75 -0.83
C ALA A 159 -12.11 -7.71 -0.86
N PHE A 160 -11.52 -7.40 0.29
CA PHE A 160 -10.42 -6.44 0.36
C PHE A 160 -9.13 -6.96 -0.27
N GLY A 161 -8.86 -8.27 -0.16
CA GLY A 161 -7.71 -8.90 -0.81
C GLY A 161 -7.77 -8.78 -2.33
N VAL A 162 -8.93 -9.11 -2.92
CA VAL A 162 -9.17 -8.97 -4.36
C VAL A 162 -9.09 -7.52 -4.82
N LEU A 163 -9.69 -6.59 -4.07
CA LEU A 163 -9.57 -5.16 -4.37
C LEU A 163 -8.12 -4.67 -4.28
N GLY A 164 -7.34 -5.17 -3.32
CA GLY A 164 -5.90 -4.93 -3.23
C GLY A 164 -5.17 -5.40 -4.48
N VAL A 165 -5.39 -6.65 -4.90
CA VAL A 165 -4.76 -7.19 -6.13
C VAL A 165 -5.15 -6.39 -7.37
N ILE A 166 -6.43 -6.04 -7.54
CA ILE A 166 -6.89 -5.22 -8.67
C ILE A 166 -6.22 -3.84 -8.64
N GLY A 167 -6.14 -3.21 -7.47
CA GLY A 167 -5.48 -1.92 -7.30
C GLY A 167 -3.99 -1.98 -7.65
N TRP A 168 -3.31 -3.04 -7.21
CA TRP A 168 -1.89 -3.25 -7.53
C TRP A 168 -1.67 -3.47 -9.02
N LEU A 169 -2.45 -4.36 -9.67
CA LEU A 169 -2.34 -4.63 -11.11
C LEU A 169 -2.59 -3.39 -11.96
N ARG A 170 -3.49 -2.50 -11.52
CA ARG A 170 -3.76 -1.21 -12.17
C ARG A 170 -2.71 -0.14 -11.91
N SER A 171 -1.80 -0.38 -10.95
CA SER A 171 -0.72 0.52 -10.58
C SER A 171 0.64 0.06 -11.10
N ALA A 172 0.73 -1.16 -11.68
CA ALA A 172 1.96 -1.68 -12.26
C ALA A 172 2.33 -0.87 -13.53
N PRO A 173 3.62 -0.48 -13.69
CA PRO A 173 4.08 0.10 -14.94
C PRO A 173 3.84 -0.88 -16.09
N VAL A 174 3.24 -0.43 -17.18
CA VAL A 174 3.20 -1.20 -18.43
C VAL A 174 4.60 -1.13 -19.01
N GLU A 175 5.41 -2.17 -18.82
CA GLU A 175 6.64 -2.33 -19.60
C GLU A 175 6.23 -2.63 -21.04
N GLY A 176 6.41 -1.64 -21.92
CA GLY A 176 6.17 -1.72 -23.37
C GLY A 176 7.47 -1.88 -24.14
#